data_AF-A0A258V8G4-F1
#
_entry.id   AF-A0A258V8G4-F1
#
_cell.length_a   1.000
_cell.length_b   1.000
_cell.length_c   1.000
_cell.angle_alpha   90.00
_cell.angle_beta   90.00
_cell.angle_gamma   90.00
#
_symmetry.space_group_name_H-M   'P 1'
#
loop_
_entity.id
_entity.type
_entity.pdbx_description
1 polymer ?
#
loop_
_entity_poly.entity_id
_entity_poly.type
_entity_poly.pdbx_seq_one_letter_code
_entity_poly.pdbx_strand_id
1 'polypeptide(L)'
;MTPAARVQAAIDLLDAVIAAARGQGASADRIAAEWFRARRYVGSKDRRAIRELVWSAIRACGPVPASGRAAMLRLAADDPALRALFDGSNYGPAPIAADEAVAEAGIAPQWLVERLSASGLDADDQASFLDRAPLDIRANTLKISREELRVRLPVEADPAVGSHALRLPSGTAAEAWPEFAEGLFEVQDAGSQMACMALHVQPGEAVVDLCAGAGGKTLALGAAMANRGTLLACDIDRARLSRLPERAARAGVLVETRLLNPGQELAMLDDWQGRADAVMIDAPCSGTGTWRRNPEARWRIDAKAIDRYCAMQANVLSIGAALVRPGGRLTYVVCSLLDAEGADRIDAFLAANPEWEPVLPSLPAGRAHRHGWRLVPFRDRTDGFFFATLVRRVN
;
A
#
# COMPACT_ATOMS: atom_id res chain seq x y z
N MET A 1 22.76 -10.69 -21.40
CA MET A 1 23.92 -10.54 -20.49
C MET A 1 24.30 -11.90 -19.91
N THR A 2 25.56 -12.12 -19.52
CA THR A 2 25.94 -13.32 -18.76
C THR A 2 25.29 -13.32 -17.37
N PRO A 3 25.12 -14.48 -16.71
CA PRO A 3 24.61 -14.52 -15.33
C PRO A 3 25.43 -13.65 -14.36
N ALA A 4 26.76 -13.74 -14.38
CA ALA A 4 27.63 -12.91 -13.55
C ALA A 4 27.45 -11.40 -13.82
N ALA A 5 27.32 -10.99 -15.09
CA ALA A 5 27.05 -9.59 -15.43
C ALA A 5 25.69 -9.08 -14.93
N ARG A 6 24.68 -9.96 -14.80
CA ARG A 6 23.40 -9.60 -14.17
C ARG A 6 23.56 -9.36 -12.66
N VAL A 7 24.43 -10.12 -12.00
CA VAL A 7 24.75 -9.93 -10.58
C VAL A 7 25.42 -8.57 -10.37
N GLN A 8 26.43 -8.23 -11.19
CA GLN A 8 27.08 -6.91 -11.11
C GLN A 8 26.08 -5.77 -11.36
N ALA A 9 25.23 -5.90 -12.39
CA ALA A 9 24.19 -4.90 -12.65
C ALA A 9 23.19 -4.75 -11.51
N ALA A 10 22.85 -5.85 -10.82
CA ALA A 10 22.00 -5.82 -9.64
C ALA A 10 22.69 -5.14 -8.45
N ILE A 11 24.01 -5.34 -8.26
CA ILE A 11 24.82 -4.63 -7.26
C ILE A 11 24.75 -3.11 -7.53
N ASP A 12 25.03 -2.68 -8.77
CA ASP A 12 25.03 -1.26 -9.14
C ASP A 12 23.65 -0.61 -8.93
N LEU A 13 22.57 -1.34 -9.24
CA LEU A 13 21.21 -0.87 -9.01
C LEU A 13 20.88 -0.81 -7.51
N LEU A 14 21.31 -1.79 -6.73
CA LEU A 14 21.15 -1.77 -5.27
C LEU A 14 21.88 -0.59 -4.63
N ASP A 15 23.09 -0.24 -5.09
CA ASP A 15 23.81 0.94 -4.60
C ASP A 15 22.99 2.22 -4.80
N ALA A 16 22.37 2.39 -5.96
CA ALA A 16 21.48 3.52 -6.23
C ALA A 16 20.24 3.52 -5.32
N VAL A 17 19.64 2.35 -5.09
CA VAL A 17 18.48 2.20 -4.18
C VAL A 17 18.86 2.51 -2.73
N ILE A 18 20.00 2.01 -2.25
CA ILE A 18 20.51 2.23 -0.90
C ILE A 18 20.83 3.71 -0.66
N ALA A 19 21.52 4.35 -1.61
CA ALA A 19 21.82 5.78 -1.54
C ALA A 19 20.54 6.61 -1.45
N ALA A 20 19.53 6.29 -2.28
CA ALA A 20 18.25 6.98 -2.23
C ALA A 20 17.45 6.69 -0.96
N ALA A 21 17.52 5.48 -0.39
CA ALA A 21 16.87 5.15 0.88
C ALA A 21 17.43 5.99 2.02
N ARG A 22 18.76 6.11 2.11
CA ARG A 22 19.44 6.96 3.11
C ARG A 22 19.14 8.45 2.93
N GLY A 23 19.05 8.90 1.68
CA GLY A 23 18.80 10.30 1.33
C GLY A 23 17.34 10.70 1.22
N GLN A 24 16.38 9.83 1.57
CA GLN A 24 14.93 10.07 1.38
C GLN A 24 14.57 10.47 -0.08
N GLY A 25 15.28 9.88 -1.05
CA GLY A 25 15.09 10.10 -2.48
C GLY A 25 13.98 9.24 -3.11
N ALA A 26 14.07 9.02 -4.43
CA ALA A 26 13.10 8.22 -5.19
C ALA A 26 12.98 6.76 -4.69
N SER A 27 11.81 6.14 -4.89
CA SER A 27 11.56 4.74 -4.54
C SER A 27 12.36 3.75 -5.39
N ALA A 28 12.55 2.52 -4.89
CA ALA A 28 13.26 1.46 -5.62
C ALA A 28 12.68 1.20 -7.02
N ASP A 29 11.35 1.16 -7.15
CA ASP A 29 10.68 0.97 -8.45
C ASP A 29 10.99 2.11 -9.43
N ARG A 30 10.97 3.36 -8.96
CA ARG A 30 11.27 4.51 -9.81
C ARG A 30 12.74 4.49 -10.25
N ILE A 31 13.65 4.20 -9.33
CA ILE A 31 15.08 4.09 -9.62
C ILE A 31 15.32 2.97 -10.65
N ALA A 32 14.74 1.80 -10.45
CA ALA A 32 14.88 0.69 -11.39
C ALA A 32 14.33 1.04 -12.77
N ALA A 33 13.15 1.67 -12.85
CA ALA A 33 12.56 2.10 -14.11
C ALA A 33 13.47 3.09 -14.86
N GLU A 34 14.03 4.08 -14.18
CA GLU A 34 14.98 5.04 -14.74
C GLU A 34 16.30 4.36 -15.15
N TRP A 35 16.85 3.49 -14.30
CA TRP A 35 18.09 2.74 -14.53
C TRP A 35 18.01 1.87 -15.78
N PHE A 36 16.89 1.15 -15.97
CA PHE A 36 16.66 0.33 -17.16
C PHE A 36 16.33 1.17 -18.40
N ARG A 37 15.67 2.32 -18.25
CA ARG A 37 15.41 3.25 -19.37
C ARG A 37 16.72 3.78 -19.95
N ALA A 38 17.68 4.11 -19.09
CA ALA A 38 19.01 4.56 -19.48
C ALA A 38 19.84 3.45 -20.16
N ARG A 39 19.58 2.17 -19.88
CA ARG A 39 20.35 1.01 -20.36
C ARG A 39 19.54 0.17 -21.35
N ARG A 40 19.38 0.70 -22.57
CA ARG A 40 18.60 0.05 -23.65
C ARG A 40 19.16 -1.31 -24.09
N TYR A 41 20.45 -1.58 -23.89
CA TYR A 41 21.09 -2.86 -24.22
C TYR A 41 20.63 -4.01 -23.30
N VAL A 42 20.01 -3.72 -22.16
CA VAL A 42 19.48 -4.74 -21.25
C VAL A 42 18.12 -5.20 -21.77
N GLY A 43 18.08 -6.39 -22.37
CA GLY A 43 16.86 -7.00 -22.92
C GLY A 43 15.84 -7.40 -21.85
N SER A 44 14.60 -7.69 -22.25
CA SER A 44 13.48 -7.99 -21.31
C SER A 44 13.78 -9.13 -20.34
N LYS A 45 14.40 -10.22 -20.81
CA LYS A 45 14.83 -11.35 -19.96
C LYS A 45 15.89 -10.95 -18.93
N ASP A 46 16.86 -10.12 -19.35
CA ASP A 46 17.91 -9.61 -18.45
C ASP A 46 17.30 -8.66 -17.39
N ARG A 47 16.38 -7.76 -17.80
CA ARG A 47 15.67 -6.87 -16.86
C ARG A 47 14.92 -7.64 -15.78
N ARG A 48 14.20 -8.70 -16.18
CA ARG A 48 13.48 -9.57 -15.24
C ARG A 48 14.43 -10.23 -14.25
N ALA A 49 15.54 -10.80 -14.73
CA ALA A 49 16.53 -11.44 -13.87
C ALA A 49 17.21 -10.46 -12.90
N ILE A 50 17.56 -9.26 -13.37
CA ILE A 50 18.16 -8.21 -12.52
C ILE A 50 17.16 -7.75 -11.45
N ARG A 51 15.88 -7.48 -11.82
CA ARG A 51 14.85 -7.12 -10.83
C ARG A 51 14.66 -8.22 -9.79
N GLU A 52 14.62 -9.48 -10.24
CA GLU A 52 14.48 -10.61 -9.33
C GLU A 52 15.62 -10.64 -8.29
N LEU A 53 16.87 -10.50 -8.72
CA LEU A 53 18.03 -10.42 -7.82
C LEU A 53 17.94 -9.22 -6.86
N VAL A 54 17.63 -8.03 -7.37
CA VAL A 54 17.55 -6.81 -6.56
C VAL A 54 16.47 -6.91 -5.49
N TRP A 55 15.26 -7.33 -5.83
CA TRP A 55 14.17 -7.42 -4.85
C TRP A 55 14.38 -8.57 -3.86
N SER A 56 14.98 -9.69 -4.28
CA SER A 56 15.36 -10.77 -3.37
C SER A 56 16.45 -10.32 -2.39
N ALA A 57 17.46 -9.56 -2.84
CA ALA A 57 18.47 -8.99 -1.96
C ALA A 57 17.88 -7.94 -1.00
N ILE A 58 16.98 -7.07 -1.49
CA ILE A 58 16.24 -6.13 -0.63
C ILE A 58 15.49 -6.87 0.46
N ARG A 59 14.84 -8.01 0.17
CA ARG A 59 14.11 -8.82 1.17
C ARG A 59 15.04 -9.56 2.13
N ALA A 60 16.21 -9.98 1.69
CA ALA A 60 17.15 -10.70 2.54
C ALA A 60 17.84 -9.82 3.60
N CYS A 61 17.89 -8.50 3.42
CA CYS A 61 18.57 -7.59 4.36
C CYS A 61 17.58 -6.92 5.33
N GLY A 62 17.78 -7.01 6.63
CA GLY A 62 16.89 -6.35 7.61
C GLY A 62 17.05 -4.83 7.60
N PRO A 63 18.14 -4.29 8.18
CA PRO A 63 18.51 -2.88 8.06
C PRO A 63 19.01 -2.51 6.66
N VAL A 64 19.19 -1.20 6.44
CA VAL A 64 19.77 -0.70 5.19
C VAL A 64 21.22 -1.19 5.07
N PRO A 65 21.58 -1.98 4.04
CA PRO A 65 22.92 -2.54 3.91
C PRO A 65 23.98 -1.45 3.62
N ALA A 66 25.25 -1.75 3.87
CA ALA A 66 26.37 -0.83 3.65
C ALA A 66 26.49 -0.41 2.17
N SER A 67 26.36 -1.39 1.27
CA SER A 67 26.44 -1.29 -0.18
C SER A 67 25.58 -2.35 -0.87
N GLY A 68 25.36 -2.21 -2.17
CA GLY A 68 24.67 -3.19 -3.01
C GLY A 68 25.42 -4.51 -3.08
N ARG A 69 26.75 -4.48 -2.95
CA ARG A 69 27.57 -5.70 -2.86
C ARG A 69 27.32 -6.44 -1.54
N ALA A 70 27.32 -5.75 -0.41
CA ALA A 70 27.00 -6.36 0.89
C ALA A 70 25.58 -6.98 0.89
N ALA A 71 24.63 -6.32 0.23
CA ALA A 71 23.27 -6.82 0.05
C ALA A 71 23.21 -8.09 -0.82
N MET A 72 23.95 -8.11 -1.93
CA MET A 72 24.01 -9.28 -2.80
C MET A 72 24.73 -10.46 -2.14
N LEU A 73 25.77 -10.20 -1.35
CA LEU A 73 26.45 -11.22 -0.56
C LEU A 73 25.52 -11.85 0.48
N ARG A 74 24.59 -11.09 1.06
CA ARG A 74 23.56 -11.64 1.95
C ARG A 74 22.67 -12.62 1.22
N LEU A 75 22.24 -12.30 0.00
CA LEU A 75 21.48 -13.25 -0.82
C LEU A 75 22.33 -14.48 -1.20
N ALA A 76 23.60 -14.28 -1.55
CA ALA A 76 24.52 -15.34 -1.96
C ALA A 76 24.95 -16.27 -0.81
N ALA A 77 24.83 -15.84 0.44
CA ALA A 77 25.14 -16.68 1.60
C ALA A 77 24.21 -17.90 1.70
N ASP A 78 22.98 -17.79 1.18
CA ASP A 78 21.98 -18.85 1.19
C ASP A 78 21.76 -19.48 -0.21
N ASP A 79 22.50 -19.04 -1.23
CA ASP A 79 22.43 -19.52 -2.62
C ASP A 79 23.84 -19.82 -3.17
N PRO A 80 24.29 -21.08 -3.12
CA PRO A 80 25.60 -21.49 -3.65
C PRO A 80 25.78 -21.21 -5.15
N ALA A 81 24.70 -21.25 -5.93
CA ALA A 81 24.77 -20.98 -7.37
C ALA A 81 25.00 -19.49 -7.63
N LEU A 82 24.32 -18.61 -6.90
CA LEU A 82 24.59 -17.17 -6.92
C LEU A 82 25.99 -16.85 -6.41
N ARG A 83 26.45 -17.52 -5.34
CA ARG A 83 27.81 -17.35 -4.80
C ARG A 83 28.88 -17.66 -5.84
N ALA A 84 28.69 -18.70 -6.65
CA ALA A 84 29.62 -19.08 -7.72
C ALA A 84 29.72 -18.03 -8.85
N LEU A 85 28.77 -17.09 -8.96
CA LEU A 85 28.80 -16.01 -9.95
C LEU A 85 29.71 -14.83 -9.55
N PHE A 86 30.26 -14.85 -8.33
CA PHE A 86 31.34 -13.96 -7.91
C PHE A 86 32.68 -14.57 -8.32
N ASP A 87 32.91 -14.64 -9.63
CA ASP A 87 34.05 -15.33 -10.24
C ASP A 87 35.07 -14.37 -10.88
N GLY A 88 34.80 -13.06 -10.88
CA GLY A 88 35.63 -12.07 -11.56
C GLY A 88 35.61 -12.18 -13.09
N SER A 89 34.62 -12.87 -13.65
CA SER A 89 34.43 -12.94 -15.11
C SER A 89 34.17 -11.56 -15.71
N ASN A 90 34.30 -11.44 -17.03
CA ASN A 90 34.11 -10.16 -17.72
C ASN A 90 32.72 -9.57 -17.43
N TYR A 91 32.69 -8.34 -16.93
CA TYR A 91 31.51 -7.62 -16.42
C TYR A 91 30.81 -8.25 -15.19
N GLY A 92 31.35 -9.33 -14.63
CA GLY A 92 30.88 -9.95 -13.39
C GLY A 92 31.51 -9.32 -12.13
N PRO A 93 30.95 -9.57 -10.95
CA PRO A 93 31.53 -9.08 -9.71
C PRO A 93 32.84 -9.79 -9.37
N ALA A 94 33.74 -9.05 -8.72
CA ALA A 94 35.00 -9.60 -8.20
C ALA A 94 34.74 -10.77 -7.24
N PRO A 95 35.67 -11.74 -7.14
CA PRO A 95 35.59 -12.83 -6.17
C PRO A 95 35.35 -12.34 -4.73
N ILE A 96 34.66 -13.16 -3.95
CA ILE A 96 34.32 -12.84 -2.55
C ILE A 96 35.58 -12.96 -1.69
N ALA A 97 35.93 -11.91 -0.96
CA ALA A 97 37.04 -11.95 -0.01
C ALA A 97 36.65 -12.68 1.29
N ALA A 98 37.63 -13.22 2.01
CA ALA A 98 37.38 -14.06 3.20
C ALA A 98 36.70 -13.30 4.36
N ASP A 99 37.00 -12.01 4.49
CA ASP A 99 36.55 -11.10 5.55
C ASP A 99 35.54 -10.05 5.04
N GLU A 100 34.94 -10.31 3.89
CA GLU A 100 34.07 -9.35 3.25
C GLU A 100 32.76 -9.13 4.02
N ALA A 101 32.38 -7.86 4.22
CA ALA A 101 31.18 -7.50 4.95
C ALA A 101 29.90 -7.97 4.23
N VAL A 102 29.12 -8.80 4.92
CA VAL A 102 27.79 -9.26 4.50
C VAL A 102 26.72 -8.44 5.20
N ALA A 103 25.66 -8.05 4.50
CA ALA A 103 24.56 -7.33 5.13
C ALA A 103 23.85 -8.18 6.20
N GLU A 104 23.32 -7.50 7.22
CA GLU A 104 22.55 -8.15 8.29
C GLU A 104 21.20 -8.66 7.76
N ALA A 105 20.83 -9.88 8.15
CA ALA A 105 19.54 -10.47 7.83
C ALA A 105 18.42 -9.89 8.72
N GLY A 106 17.17 -10.16 8.38
CA GLY A 106 16.02 -9.86 9.25
C GLY A 106 14.94 -9.05 8.56
N ILE A 107 13.96 -8.60 9.35
CA ILE A 107 12.76 -7.94 8.84
C ILE A 107 12.99 -6.45 8.60
N ALA A 108 13.51 -5.75 9.61
CA ALA A 108 13.74 -4.31 9.62
C ALA A 108 14.79 -3.98 10.71
N PRO A 109 15.21 -2.72 10.89
CA PRO A 109 16.01 -2.32 12.05
C PRO A 109 15.33 -2.70 13.37
N GLN A 110 16.13 -3.10 14.37
CA GLN A 110 15.66 -3.65 15.65
C GLN A 110 14.58 -2.80 16.34
N TRP A 111 14.76 -1.47 16.38
CA TRP A 111 13.79 -0.57 17.01
C TRP A 111 12.40 -0.64 16.37
N LEU A 112 12.32 -0.94 15.06
CA LEU A 112 11.05 -1.02 14.33
C LEU A 112 10.40 -2.40 14.53
N VAL A 113 11.20 -3.46 14.57
CA VAL A 113 10.78 -4.82 14.96
C VAL A 113 10.19 -4.81 16.37
N GLU A 114 10.82 -4.10 17.32
CA GLU A 114 10.32 -3.94 18.68
C GLU A 114 8.98 -3.18 18.73
N ARG A 115 8.81 -2.12 17.92
CA ARG A 115 7.53 -1.41 17.83
C ARG A 115 6.41 -2.25 17.20
N LEU A 116 6.71 -3.06 16.19
CA LEU A 116 5.76 -4.01 15.62
C LEU A 116 5.35 -5.06 16.66
N SER A 117 6.32 -5.58 17.42
CA SER A 117 6.09 -6.52 18.51
C SER A 117 5.24 -5.91 19.62
N ALA A 118 5.51 -4.66 20.01
CA ALA A 118 4.73 -3.91 20.98
C ALA A 118 3.30 -3.62 20.50
N SER A 119 3.08 -3.56 19.19
CA SER A 119 1.74 -3.49 18.58
C SER A 119 1.03 -4.86 18.58
N GLY A 120 1.65 -5.91 19.13
CA GLY A 120 1.07 -7.25 19.23
C GLY A 120 1.17 -8.07 17.95
N LEU A 121 2.24 -7.87 17.17
CA LEU A 121 2.58 -8.71 16.01
C LEU A 121 3.70 -9.66 16.40
N ASP A 122 3.45 -10.96 16.33
CA ASP A 122 4.45 -11.97 16.68
C ASP A 122 5.49 -12.17 15.55
N ALA A 123 6.42 -13.11 15.77
CA ALA A 123 7.49 -13.38 14.81
C ALA A 123 6.96 -13.91 13.46
N ASP A 124 5.89 -14.71 13.47
CA ASP A 124 5.31 -15.30 12.26
C ASP A 124 4.59 -14.23 11.44
N ASP A 125 3.85 -13.34 12.11
CA ASP A 125 3.24 -12.17 11.49
C ASP A 125 4.32 -11.32 10.79
N GLN A 126 5.39 -10.98 11.50
CA GLN A 126 6.45 -10.12 10.98
C GLN A 126 7.25 -10.76 9.84
N ALA A 127 7.51 -12.07 9.90
CA ALA A 127 8.19 -12.81 8.84
C ALA A 127 7.44 -12.69 7.49
N SER A 128 6.11 -12.73 7.54
CA SER A 128 5.27 -12.61 6.33
C SER A 128 5.37 -11.26 5.62
N PHE A 129 5.87 -10.20 6.27
CA PHE A 129 5.90 -8.85 5.68
C PHE A 129 6.89 -8.74 4.52
N LEU A 130 7.81 -9.70 4.38
CA LEU A 130 8.79 -9.73 3.30
C LEU A 130 8.44 -10.75 2.21
N ASP A 131 7.35 -11.50 2.35
CA ASP A 131 6.84 -12.39 1.30
C ASP A 131 6.43 -11.61 0.04
N ARG A 132 6.20 -12.34 -1.05
CA ARG A 132 5.61 -11.75 -2.26
C ARG A 132 4.12 -11.57 -2.07
N ALA A 133 3.67 -10.33 -2.18
CA ALA A 133 2.23 -10.04 -2.16
C ALA A 133 1.55 -10.67 -3.39
N PRO A 134 0.37 -11.28 -3.22
CA PRO A 134 -0.44 -11.70 -4.35
C PRO A 134 -0.95 -10.48 -5.13
N LEU A 135 -1.34 -10.73 -6.39
CA LEU A 135 -2.03 -9.76 -7.22
C LEU A 135 -3.53 -9.97 -7.07
N ASP A 136 -4.18 -9.06 -6.38
CA ASP A 136 -5.63 -9.05 -6.24
C ASP A 136 -6.24 -7.95 -7.13
N ILE A 137 -7.40 -8.27 -7.70
CA ILE A 137 -8.23 -7.34 -8.45
C ILE A 137 -9.60 -7.23 -7.79
N ARG A 138 -10.28 -6.10 -8.00
CA ARG A 138 -11.66 -5.85 -7.58
C ARG A 138 -12.56 -5.81 -8.81
N ALA A 139 -13.57 -6.67 -8.87
CA ALA A 139 -14.62 -6.57 -9.87
C ALA A 139 -15.36 -5.23 -9.75
N ASN A 140 -15.59 -4.57 -10.88
CA ASN A 140 -16.38 -3.34 -10.93
C ASN A 140 -17.87 -3.68 -11.02
N THR A 141 -18.55 -3.64 -9.88
CA THR A 141 -19.97 -4.01 -9.76
C THR A 141 -20.94 -3.09 -10.51
N LEU A 142 -20.48 -1.95 -11.03
CA LEU A 142 -21.26 -1.13 -11.96
C LEU A 142 -21.38 -1.77 -13.35
N LYS A 143 -20.47 -2.68 -13.70
CA LYS A 143 -20.33 -3.24 -15.06
C LYS A 143 -20.43 -4.76 -15.09
N ILE A 144 -19.97 -5.44 -14.05
CA ILE A 144 -19.87 -6.90 -14.05
C ILE A 144 -19.90 -7.46 -12.62
N SER A 145 -20.47 -8.65 -12.44
CA SER A 145 -20.33 -9.39 -11.18
C SER A 145 -18.94 -10.04 -11.08
N ARG A 146 -18.53 -10.41 -9.85
CA ARG A 146 -17.26 -11.13 -9.63
C ARG A 146 -17.20 -12.44 -10.41
N GLU A 147 -18.31 -13.19 -10.46
CA GLU A 147 -18.33 -14.50 -11.10
C GLU A 147 -18.34 -14.41 -12.62
N GLU A 148 -19.05 -13.44 -13.19
CA GLU A 148 -18.98 -13.17 -14.63
C GLU A 148 -17.58 -12.70 -15.04
N LEU A 149 -16.93 -11.85 -14.23
CA LEU A 149 -15.57 -11.42 -14.47
C LEU A 149 -14.63 -12.63 -14.47
N ARG A 150 -14.72 -13.50 -13.46
CA ARG A 150 -13.89 -14.71 -13.34
C ARG A 150 -13.92 -15.60 -14.58
N VAL A 151 -15.08 -15.71 -15.24
CA VAL A 151 -15.25 -16.48 -16.49
C VAL A 151 -14.62 -15.78 -17.70
N ARG A 152 -14.58 -14.44 -17.71
CA ARG A 152 -14.01 -13.66 -18.82
C ARG A 152 -12.50 -13.57 -18.80
N LEU A 153 -11.87 -13.65 -17.63
CA LEU A 153 -10.43 -13.45 -17.50
C LEU A 153 -9.63 -14.47 -18.33
N PRO A 154 -8.50 -14.05 -18.93
CA PRO A 154 -7.67 -14.93 -19.77
C PRO A 154 -6.82 -15.93 -18.95
N VAL A 155 -6.92 -15.89 -17.62
CA VAL A 155 -6.23 -16.76 -16.68
C VAL A 155 -7.20 -17.20 -15.60
N GLU A 156 -6.91 -18.34 -14.98
CA GLU A 156 -7.63 -18.77 -13.78
C GLU A 156 -7.45 -17.73 -12.66
N ALA A 157 -8.55 -17.38 -12.02
CA ALA A 157 -8.59 -16.43 -10.92
C ALA A 157 -9.40 -17.02 -9.77
N ASP A 158 -8.79 -17.07 -8.59
CA ASP A 158 -9.43 -17.60 -7.39
C ASP A 158 -10.20 -16.50 -6.66
N PRO A 159 -11.37 -16.79 -6.07
CA PRO A 159 -11.98 -15.88 -5.11
C PRO A 159 -11.01 -15.54 -3.98
N ALA A 160 -10.73 -14.26 -3.79
CA ALA A 160 -9.99 -13.77 -2.64
C ALA A 160 -10.97 -13.37 -1.51
N VAL A 161 -10.42 -13.07 -0.34
CA VAL A 161 -11.21 -12.56 0.79
C VAL A 161 -11.88 -11.23 0.39
N GLY A 162 -13.20 -11.14 0.59
CA GLY A 162 -14.02 -9.99 0.19
C GLY A 162 -15.00 -10.33 -0.94
N SER A 163 -16.10 -9.57 -1.02
CA SER A 163 -17.22 -9.87 -1.92
C SER A 163 -16.90 -9.70 -3.41
N HIS A 164 -15.91 -8.88 -3.75
CA HIS A 164 -15.60 -8.50 -5.14
C HIS A 164 -14.17 -8.85 -5.56
N ALA A 165 -13.40 -9.49 -4.67
CA ALA A 165 -11.98 -9.72 -4.85
C ALA A 165 -11.71 -11.03 -5.62
N LEU A 166 -10.83 -10.95 -6.63
CA LEU A 166 -10.24 -12.12 -7.30
C LEU A 166 -8.72 -12.05 -7.18
N ARG A 167 -8.09 -13.19 -6.96
CA ARG A 167 -6.64 -13.36 -6.91
C ARG A 167 -6.14 -13.93 -8.22
N LEU A 168 -5.13 -13.27 -8.78
CA LEU A 168 -4.49 -13.67 -10.02
C LEU A 168 -3.16 -14.39 -9.75
N PRO A 169 -2.70 -15.25 -10.67
CA PRO A 169 -1.37 -15.84 -10.62
C PRO A 169 -0.27 -14.78 -10.53
N SER A 170 0.81 -15.10 -9.82
CA SER A 170 1.95 -14.18 -9.66
C SER A 170 2.59 -13.82 -11.00
N GLY A 171 2.95 -12.53 -11.18
CA GLY A 171 3.59 -12.02 -12.40
C GLY A 171 2.63 -11.69 -13.54
N THR A 172 1.32 -11.80 -13.32
CA THR A 172 0.28 -11.40 -14.25
C THR A 172 0.30 -9.90 -14.55
N ALA A 173 0.26 -9.53 -15.82
CA ALA A 173 0.20 -8.13 -16.28
C ALA A 173 -1.25 -7.69 -16.55
N ALA A 174 -2.09 -7.71 -15.50
CA ALA A 174 -3.54 -7.55 -15.62
C ALA A 174 -3.97 -6.23 -16.31
N GLU A 175 -3.23 -5.14 -16.08
CA GLU A 175 -3.54 -3.83 -16.67
C GLU A 175 -3.34 -3.75 -18.20
N ALA A 176 -2.73 -4.77 -18.81
CA ALA A 176 -2.57 -4.86 -20.27
C ALA A 176 -3.76 -5.53 -20.97
N TRP A 177 -4.76 -6.00 -20.22
CA TRP A 177 -5.89 -6.75 -20.77
C TRP A 177 -7.04 -5.87 -21.25
N PRO A 178 -7.81 -6.30 -22.27
CA PRO A 178 -9.03 -5.62 -22.69
C PRO A 178 -10.02 -5.36 -21.54
N GLU A 179 -10.19 -6.32 -20.64
CA GLU A 179 -11.12 -6.24 -19.51
C GLU A 179 -10.75 -5.09 -18.54
N PHE A 180 -9.45 -4.80 -18.40
CA PHE A 180 -9.01 -3.62 -17.64
C PHE A 180 -9.33 -2.33 -18.39
N ALA A 181 -9.04 -2.28 -19.69
CA ALA A 181 -9.31 -1.11 -20.54
C ALA A 181 -10.82 -0.78 -20.61
N GLU A 182 -11.68 -1.81 -20.58
CA GLU A 182 -13.15 -1.70 -20.48
C GLU A 182 -13.63 -1.27 -19.07
N GLY A 183 -12.72 -1.25 -18.08
CA GLY A 183 -13.00 -0.89 -16.70
C GLY A 183 -13.79 -1.94 -15.93
N LEU A 184 -13.70 -3.21 -16.33
CA LEU A 184 -14.41 -4.32 -15.67
C LEU A 184 -13.82 -4.65 -14.29
N PHE A 185 -12.58 -4.25 -14.03
CA PHE A 185 -11.94 -4.41 -12.74
C PHE A 185 -10.88 -3.32 -12.46
N GLU A 186 -10.48 -3.21 -11.20
CA GLU A 186 -9.33 -2.41 -10.77
C GLU A 186 -8.31 -3.30 -10.04
N VAL A 187 -7.01 -3.04 -10.20
CA VAL A 187 -5.98 -3.69 -9.39
C VAL A 187 -6.03 -3.09 -7.98
N GLN A 188 -6.40 -3.90 -6.99
CA GLN A 188 -6.52 -3.46 -5.61
C GLN A 188 -6.41 -4.65 -4.64
N ASP A 189 -5.55 -4.51 -3.64
CA ASP A 189 -5.43 -5.46 -2.53
C ASP A 189 -6.78 -5.73 -1.84
N ALA A 190 -7.06 -7.00 -1.52
CA ALA A 190 -8.30 -7.40 -0.84
C ALA A 190 -8.51 -6.70 0.51
N GLY A 191 -7.45 -6.35 1.24
CA GLY A 191 -7.55 -5.58 2.48
C GLY A 191 -7.98 -4.14 2.26
N SER A 192 -7.49 -3.51 1.19
CA SER A 192 -7.93 -2.18 0.76
C SER A 192 -9.41 -2.19 0.30
N GLN A 193 -9.88 -3.29 -0.29
CA GLN A 193 -11.30 -3.49 -0.60
C GLN A 193 -12.15 -3.59 0.68
N MET A 194 -11.71 -4.37 1.66
CA MET A 194 -12.39 -4.50 2.96
C MET A 194 -12.44 -3.18 3.74
N ALA A 195 -11.38 -2.37 3.70
CA ALA A 195 -11.38 -1.05 4.30
C ALA A 195 -12.48 -0.15 3.69
N CYS A 196 -12.74 -0.27 2.37
CA CYS A 196 -13.87 0.45 1.74
C CYS A 196 -15.22 -0.08 2.23
N MET A 197 -15.36 -1.40 2.40
CA MET A 197 -16.58 -2.03 2.90
C MET A 197 -16.92 -1.60 4.34
N ALA A 198 -15.90 -1.31 5.17
CA ALA A 198 -16.09 -0.89 6.56
C ALA A 198 -16.83 0.44 6.71
N LEU A 199 -16.76 1.33 5.70
CA LEU A 199 -17.54 2.57 5.68
C LEU A 199 -19.01 2.32 5.34
N HIS A 200 -19.34 1.19 4.71
CA HIS A 200 -20.71 0.76 4.43
C HIS A 200 -21.58 1.82 3.72
N VAL A 201 -21.03 2.50 2.70
CA VAL A 201 -21.75 3.53 1.94
C VAL A 201 -23.00 2.97 1.24
N GLN A 202 -24.04 3.80 1.16
CA GLN A 202 -25.33 3.46 0.56
C GLN A 202 -25.60 4.33 -0.67
N PRO A 203 -26.33 3.81 -1.68
CA PRO A 203 -26.80 4.63 -2.78
C PRO A 203 -27.65 5.80 -2.31
N GLY A 204 -27.33 7.01 -2.76
CA GLY A 204 -28.03 8.25 -2.43
C GLY A 204 -27.33 9.12 -1.36
N GLU A 205 -26.31 8.60 -0.68
CA GLU A 205 -25.54 9.33 0.33
C GLU A 205 -24.62 10.41 -0.27
N ALA A 206 -24.31 11.42 0.54
CA ALA A 206 -23.24 12.38 0.31
C ALA A 206 -21.95 11.89 0.98
N VAL A 207 -20.96 11.51 0.17
CA VAL A 207 -19.73 10.84 0.60
C VAL A 207 -18.49 11.65 0.23
N VAL A 208 -17.54 11.75 1.16
CA VAL A 208 -16.22 12.35 0.91
C VAL A 208 -15.13 11.30 1.07
N ASP A 209 -14.24 11.18 0.09
CA ASP A 209 -12.98 10.43 0.16
C ASP A 209 -11.81 11.41 0.34
N LEU A 210 -11.36 11.55 1.59
CA LEU A 210 -10.26 12.42 1.98
C LEU A 210 -8.94 11.65 1.88
N CYS A 211 -7.94 12.25 1.23
CA CYS A 211 -6.69 11.59 0.84
C CYS A 211 -6.89 10.49 -0.22
N ALA A 212 -7.73 10.79 -1.22
CA ALA A 212 -8.14 9.85 -2.27
C ALA A 212 -6.96 9.29 -3.10
N GLY A 213 -5.83 9.99 -3.16
CA GLY A 213 -4.68 9.63 -3.97
C GLY A 213 -5.05 9.49 -5.45
N ALA A 214 -4.76 8.33 -6.03
CA ALA A 214 -5.17 8.01 -7.40
C ALA A 214 -6.61 7.45 -7.48
N GLY A 215 -7.35 7.41 -6.36
CA GLY A 215 -8.78 7.10 -6.25
C GLY A 215 -9.16 5.62 -6.24
N GLY A 216 -8.26 4.71 -5.87
CA GLY A 216 -8.60 3.28 -5.80
C GLY A 216 -9.81 2.99 -4.89
N LYS A 217 -9.86 3.66 -3.73
CA LYS A 217 -10.99 3.58 -2.78
C LYS A 217 -12.20 4.37 -3.27
N THR A 218 -12.00 5.57 -3.81
CA THR A 218 -13.04 6.36 -4.49
C THR A 218 -13.85 5.54 -5.48
N LEU A 219 -13.18 4.78 -6.36
CA LEU A 219 -13.87 3.95 -7.35
C LEU A 219 -14.67 2.80 -6.71
N ALA A 220 -14.24 2.30 -5.55
CA ALA A 220 -14.98 1.30 -4.78
C ALA A 220 -16.24 1.91 -4.18
N LEU A 221 -16.11 3.11 -3.59
CA LEU A 221 -17.21 3.84 -2.98
C LEU A 221 -18.27 4.19 -4.04
N GLY A 222 -17.88 4.72 -5.20
CA GLY A 222 -18.81 5.03 -6.29
C GLY A 222 -19.56 3.81 -6.82
N ALA A 223 -18.89 2.66 -6.90
CA ALA A 223 -19.52 1.40 -7.28
C ALA A 223 -20.50 0.89 -6.20
N ALA A 224 -20.15 0.99 -4.92
CA ALA A 224 -21.03 0.63 -3.81
C ALA A 224 -22.27 1.55 -3.71
N MET A 225 -22.12 2.84 -4.05
CA MET A 225 -23.21 3.81 -4.14
C MET A 225 -24.06 3.67 -5.41
N ALA A 226 -23.70 2.75 -6.33
CA ALA A 226 -24.35 2.56 -7.62
C ALA A 226 -24.49 3.88 -8.43
N ASN A 227 -23.50 4.78 -8.33
CA ASN A 227 -23.53 6.13 -8.90
C ASN A 227 -24.75 6.99 -8.49
N ARG A 228 -25.38 6.71 -7.34
CA ARG A 228 -26.47 7.53 -6.78
C ARG A 228 -25.97 8.29 -5.55
N GLY A 229 -26.32 9.57 -5.46
CA GLY A 229 -25.84 10.47 -4.40
C GLY A 229 -24.73 11.39 -4.90
N THR A 230 -23.85 11.81 -4.00
CA THR A 230 -22.72 12.70 -4.33
C THR A 230 -21.45 12.12 -3.75
N LEU A 231 -20.40 12.03 -4.59
CA LEU A 231 -19.08 11.56 -4.18
C LEU A 231 -18.05 12.64 -4.50
N LEU A 232 -17.36 13.10 -3.47
CA LEU A 232 -16.25 14.04 -3.56
C LEU A 232 -14.95 13.33 -3.21
N ALA A 233 -13.96 13.40 -4.09
CA ALA A 233 -12.60 12.90 -3.85
C ALA A 233 -11.62 14.07 -3.70
N CYS A 234 -10.93 14.10 -2.57
CA CYS A 234 -10.04 15.18 -2.19
C CYS A 234 -8.62 14.67 -1.93
N ASP A 235 -7.63 15.45 -2.37
CA ASP A 235 -6.23 15.21 -2.01
C ASP A 235 -5.45 16.54 -2.05
N ILE A 236 -4.29 16.59 -1.41
CA ILE A 236 -3.32 17.69 -1.52
C ILE A 236 -2.27 17.40 -2.62
N ASP A 237 -2.07 16.14 -2.97
CA ASP A 237 -1.12 15.70 -4.00
C ASP A 237 -1.78 15.76 -5.38
N ARG A 238 -1.48 16.85 -6.10
CA ARG A 238 -1.93 17.07 -7.48
C ARG A 238 -1.56 15.91 -8.41
N ALA A 239 -0.35 15.35 -8.29
CA ALA A 239 0.15 14.34 -9.22
C ALA A 239 -0.53 12.98 -9.04
N ARG A 240 -1.03 12.70 -7.83
CA ARG A 240 -1.88 11.53 -7.57
C ARG A 240 -3.31 11.78 -8.01
N LEU A 241 -3.92 12.88 -7.56
CA LEU A 241 -5.33 13.19 -7.82
C LEU A 241 -5.62 13.38 -9.32
N SER A 242 -4.66 13.91 -10.10
CA SER A 242 -4.83 14.10 -11.54
C SER A 242 -5.02 12.80 -12.32
N ARG A 243 -4.73 11.64 -11.72
CA ARG A 243 -4.95 10.32 -12.35
C ARG A 243 -6.39 9.82 -12.17
N LEU A 244 -7.11 10.35 -11.18
CA LEU A 244 -8.46 9.87 -10.85
C LEU A 244 -9.47 10.10 -11.99
N PRO A 245 -9.54 11.26 -12.67
CA PRO A 245 -10.55 11.47 -13.71
C PRO A 245 -10.53 10.42 -14.83
N GLU A 246 -9.35 10.04 -15.33
CA GLU A 246 -9.22 9.01 -16.36
C GLU A 246 -9.66 7.63 -15.83
N ARG A 247 -9.25 7.28 -14.61
CA ARG A 247 -9.65 6.02 -13.99
C ARG A 247 -11.15 5.96 -13.70
N ALA A 248 -11.75 7.07 -13.26
CA ALA A 248 -13.19 7.20 -13.02
C ALA A 248 -13.97 7.07 -14.32
N ALA A 249 -13.55 7.72 -15.39
CA ALA A 249 -14.14 7.57 -16.72
C ALA A 249 -14.08 6.12 -17.20
N ARG A 250 -12.91 5.47 -17.08
CA ARG A 250 -12.74 4.05 -17.41
C ARG A 250 -13.66 3.15 -16.57
N ALA A 251 -13.73 3.37 -15.25
CA ALA A 251 -14.58 2.58 -14.36
C ALA A 251 -16.07 2.93 -14.50
N GLY A 252 -16.43 4.04 -15.13
CA GLY A 252 -17.80 4.54 -15.19
C GLY A 252 -18.31 5.08 -13.85
N VAL A 253 -17.41 5.56 -12.97
CA VAL A 253 -17.76 6.12 -11.65
C VAL A 253 -17.97 7.62 -11.76
N LEU A 254 -19.07 8.12 -11.20
CA LEU A 254 -19.35 9.56 -11.10
C LEU A 254 -18.71 10.10 -9.81
N VAL A 255 -17.81 11.08 -9.95
CA VAL A 255 -17.10 11.69 -8.82
C VAL A 255 -16.66 13.11 -9.15
N GLU A 256 -16.80 14.02 -8.19
CA GLU A 256 -16.15 15.33 -8.20
C GLU A 256 -14.75 15.21 -7.59
N THR A 257 -13.75 15.86 -8.20
CA THR A 257 -12.40 15.91 -7.63
C THR A 257 -12.07 17.32 -7.16
N ARG A 258 -11.51 17.46 -5.96
CA ARG A 258 -11.06 18.75 -5.42
C ARG A 258 -9.64 18.66 -4.89
N LEU A 259 -8.73 19.42 -5.51
CA LEU A 259 -7.38 19.58 -4.99
C LEU A 259 -7.42 20.57 -3.82
N LEU A 260 -6.91 20.15 -2.67
CA LEU A 260 -6.84 20.97 -1.47
C LEU A 260 -5.45 21.59 -1.31
N ASN A 261 -5.39 22.77 -0.70
CA ASN A 261 -4.14 23.41 -0.31
C ASN A 261 -3.79 23.01 1.13
N PRO A 262 -2.56 22.53 1.39
CA PRO A 262 -2.11 22.21 2.75
C PRO A 262 -2.30 23.41 3.70
N GLY A 263 -2.94 23.17 4.84
CA GLY A 263 -3.26 24.19 5.86
C GLY A 263 -4.50 25.05 5.55
N GLN A 264 -5.20 24.81 4.45
CA GLN A 264 -6.45 25.51 4.08
C GLN A 264 -7.60 24.52 3.79
N GLU A 265 -7.44 23.24 4.13
CA GLU A 265 -8.33 22.16 3.75
C GLU A 265 -9.77 22.40 4.23
N LEU A 266 -9.97 22.76 5.49
CA LEU A 266 -11.31 23.04 6.04
C LEU A 266 -12.01 24.21 5.34
N ALA A 267 -11.29 25.29 5.06
CA ALA A 267 -11.86 26.45 4.37
C ALA A 267 -12.27 26.11 2.93
N MET A 268 -11.52 25.23 2.26
CA MET A 268 -11.85 24.73 0.92
C MET A 268 -12.95 23.67 0.89
N LEU A 269 -13.38 23.20 2.06
CA LEU A 269 -14.45 22.21 2.26
C LEU A 269 -15.62 22.79 3.07
N ASP A 270 -15.75 24.12 3.12
CA ASP A 270 -16.81 24.81 3.86
C ASP A 270 -18.21 24.36 3.43
N ASP A 271 -18.40 24.14 2.12
CA ASP A 271 -19.63 23.61 1.53
C ASP A 271 -19.98 22.18 1.97
N TRP A 272 -19.08 21.46 2.63
CA TRP A 272 -19.27 20.10 3.14
C TRP A 272 -19.33 19.97 4.66
N GLN A 273 -19.06 21.05 5.42
CA GLN A 273 -19.05 20.98 6.88
C GLN A 273 -20.40 20.54 7.44
N GLY A 274 -20.39 19.47 8.24
CA GLY A 274 -21.59 18.88 8.85
C GLY A 274 -22.64 18.34 7.88
N ARG A 275 -22.26 18.02 6.63
CA ARG A 275 -23.20 17.59 5.57
C ARG A 275 -22.96 16.18 5.04
N ALA A 276 -21.76 15.63 5.19
CA ALA A 276 -21.45 14.30 4.69
C ALA A 276 -22.14 13.21 5.51
N ASP A 277 -22.82 12.29 4.85
CA ASP A 277 -23.34 11.05 5.46
C ASP A 277 -22.20 10.12 5.85
N ALA A 278 -21.14 10.09 5.03
CA ALA A 278 -19.99 9.22 5.21
C ALA A 278 -18.68 9.89 4.76
N VAL A 279 -17.60 9.68 5.51
CA VAL A 279 -16.25 10.15 5.14
C VAL A 279 -15.25 8.98 5.20
N MET A 280 -14.55 8.73 4.09
CA MET A 280 -13.38 7.86 4.06
C MET A 280 -12.13 8.70 4.29
N ILE A 281 -11.23 8.25 5.15
CA ILE A 281 -9.88 8.83 5.31
C ILE A 281 -8.85 7.74 5.08
N ASP A 282 -8.22 7.75 3.91
CA ASP A 282 -7.05 6.89 3.61
C ASP A 282 -5.77 7.64 4.00
N ALA A 283 -5.48 7.67 5.30
CA ALA A 283 -4.51 8.61 5.85
C ALA A 283 -3.07 8.28 5.41
N PRO A 284 -2.26 9.33 5.13
CA PRO A 284 -0.82 9.16 4.94
C PRO A 284 -0.18 8.45 6.13
N CYS A 285 0.60 7.40 5.88
CA CYS A 285 1.21 6.58 6.93
C CYS A 285 2.56 6.01 6.50
N SER A 286 3.23 5.32 7.42
CA SER A 286 4.53 4.66 7.22
C SER A 286 4.50 3.50 6.22
N GLY A 287 3.32 2.96 5.92
CA GLY A 287 3.15 1.85 4.98
C GLY A 287 3.71 0.50 5.47
N THR A 288 3.91 0.33 6.78
CA THR A 288 4.46 -0.92 7.39
C THR A 288 3.68 -2.18 7.02
N GLY A 289 2.39 -2.07 6.71
CA GLY A 289 1.56 -3.19 6.26
C GLY A 289 1.76 -3.60 4.79
N THR A 290 2.52 -2.84 4.00
CA THR A 290 2.63 -3.03 2.54
C THR A 290 4.03 -3.41 2.06
N TRP A 291 4.94 -3.79 2.96
CA TRP A 291 6.32 -4.16 2.62
C TRP A 291 6.43 -5.35 1.67
N ARG A 292 5.42 -6.22 1.61
CA ARG A 292 5.38 -7.29 0.61
C ARG A 292 5.33 -6.74 -0.82
N ARG A 293 4.73 -5.56 -1.02
CA ARG A 293 4.70 -4.85 -2.31
C ARG A 293 5.93 -3.97 -2.48
N ASN A 294 6.27 -3.19 -1.45
CA ASN A 294 7.38 -2.23 -1.48
C ASN A 294 8.37 -2.51 -0.34
N PRO A 295 9.20 -3.57 -0.43
CA PRO A 295 10.02 -4.00 0.70
C PRO A 295 11.08 -2.97 1.08
N GLU A 296 11.61 -2.20 0.13
CA GLU A 296 12.61 -1.18 0.43
C GLU A 296 12.04 -0.03 1.27
N ALA A 297 10.72 0.19 1.30
CA ALA A 297 10.11 1.27 2.05
C ALA A 297 10.50 1.24 3.54
N ARG A 298 10.72 0.05 4.11
CA ARG A 298 11.16 -0.12 5.51
C ARG A 298 12.51 0.52 5.82
N TRP A 299 13.38 0.66 4.82
CA TRP A 299 14.70 1.30 4.95
C TRP A 299 14.62 2.82 5.05
N ARG A 300 13.45 3.41 4.77
CA ARG A 300 13.22 4.86 4.77
C ARG A 300 12.52 5.35 6.04
N ILE A 301 12.02 4.42 6.85
CA ILE A 301 11.26 4.76 8.04
C ILE A 301 12.24 5.11 9.16
N ASP A 302 12.02 6.25 9.79
CA ASP A 302 12.67 6.65 11.04
C ASP A 302 11.60 7.07 12.06
N ALA A 303 12.01 7.18 13.33
CA ALA A 303 11.10 7.56 14.41
C ALA A 303 10.42 8.92 14.15
N LYS A 304 11.16 9.90 13.61
CA LYS A 304 10.63 11.24 13.31
C LYS A 304 9.60 11.19 12.19
N ALA A 305 9.74 10.27 11.22
CA ALA A 305 8.79 10.07 10.14
C ALA A 305 7.46 9.56 10.68
N ILE A 306 7.50 8.60 11.61
CA ILE A 306 6.29 8.11 12.30
C ILE A 306 5.59 9.28 13.01
N ASP A 307 6.33 10.11 13.76
CA ASP A 307 5.73 11.26 14.46
C ASP A 307 5.07 12.25 13.48
N ARG A 308 5.72 12.52 12.33
CA ARG A 308 5.14 13.36 11.26
C ARG A 308 3.85 12.74 10.70
N TYR A 309 3.83 11.43 10.43
CA TYR A 309 2.62 10.75 9.98
C TYR A 309 1.51 10.82 11.02
N CYS A 310 1.81 10.56 12.30
CA CYS A 310 0.84 10.67 13.39
C CYS A 310 0.23 12.07 13.52
N ALA A 311 1.01 13.13 13.28
CA ALA A 311 0.53 14.51 13.26
C ALA A 311 -0.37 14.79 12.05
N MET A 312 0.03 14.34 10.86
CA MET A 312 -0.79 14.46 9.64
C MET A 312 -2.12 13.71 9.79
N GLN A 313 -2.08 12.49 10.35
CA GLN A 313 -3.24 11.64 10.62
C GLN A 313 -4.23 12.33 11.57
N ALA A 314 -3.74 12.93 12.66
CA ALA A 314 -4.58 13.69 13.59
C ALA A 314 -5.25 14.89 12.89
N ASN A 315 -4.53 15.61 12.03
CA ASN A 315 -5.09 16.72 11.25
C ASN A 315 -6.19 16.25 10.30
N VAL A 316 -5.96 15.21 9.50
CA VAL A 316 -6.97 14.72 8.55
C VAL A 316 -8.18 14.09 9.25
N LEU A 317 -7.99 13.44 10.41
CA LEU A 317 -9.08 12.98 11.27
C LEU A 317 -9.96 14.14 11.74
N SER A 318 -9.36 15.24 12.20
CA SER A 318 -10.09 16.45 12.60
C SER A 318 -10.85 17.07 11.43
N ILE A 319 -10.23 17.16 10.24
CA ILE A 319 -10.88 17.65 9.02
C ILE A 319 -12.09 16.78 8.69
N GLY A 320 -11.90 15.46 8.56
CA GLY A 320 -12.98 14.56 8.18
C GLY A 320 -14.12 14.53 9.18
N ALA A 321 -13.82 14.60 10.49
CA ALA A 321 -14.84 14.69 11.53
C ALA A 321 -15.74 15.94 11.39
N ALA A 322 -15.17 17.08 11.00
CA ALA A 322 -15.93 18.32 10.79
C ALA A 322 -16.91 18.23 9.61
N LEU A 323 -16.65 17.38 8.62
CA LEU A 323 -17.53 17.20 7.45
C LEU A 323 -18.75 16.33 7.74
N VAL A 324 -18.64 15.44 8.73
CA VAL A 324 -19.68 14.45 9.02
C VAL A 324 -20.87 15.09 9.72
N ARG A 325 -22.07 14.88 9.18
CA ARG A 325 -23.33 15.33 9.81
C ARG A 325 -23.63 14.53 11.09
N PRO A 326 -24.46 15.03 12.02
CA PRO A 326 -25.01 14.20 13.10
C PRO A 326 -25.69 12.94 12.55
N GLY A 327 -25.39 11.79 13.14
CA GLY A 327 -25.81 10.46 12.67
C GLY A 327 -25.04 9.93 11.45
N GLY A 328 -24.11 10.71 10.90
CA GLY A 328 -23.19 10.27 9.86
C GLY A 328 -22.00 9.49 10.44
N ARG A 329 -21.12 9.03 9.57
CA ARG A 329 -19.99 8.18 9.94
C ARG A 329 -18.70 8.52 9.22
N LEU A 330 -17.58 8.05 9.78
CA LEU A 330 -16.26 8.19 9.21
C LEU A 330 -15.49 6.90 9.38
N THR A 331 -14.73 6.51 8.35
CA THR A 331 -13.79 5.39 8.43
C THR A 331 -12.38 5.90 8.23
N TYR A 332 -11.57 5.82 9.28
CA TYR A 332 -10.14 6.06 9.24
C TYR A 332 -9.42 4.79 8.80
N VAL A 333 -8.47 4.90 7.87
CA VAL A 333 -7.71 3.78 7.32
C VAL A 333 -6.23 4.16 7.25
N VAL A 334 -5.36 3.23 7.66
CA VAL A 334 -3.93 3.26 7.37
C VAL A 334 -3.47 1.90 6.89
N CYS A 335 -2.51 1.87 5.97
CA CYS A 335 -1.76 0.67 5.61
C CYS A 335 -0.50 0.50 6.50
N SER A 336 -0.66 0.80 7.79
CA SER A 336 0.34 0.62 8.84
C SER A 336 -0.17 -0.37 9.89
N LEU A 337 0.74 -1.14 10.46
CA LEU A 337 0.49 -2.07 11.55
C LEU A 337 1.08 -1.58 12.89
N LEU A 338 1.57 -0.35 12.95
CA LEU A 338 2.01 0.29 14.18
C LEU A 338 0.81 0.90 14.91
N ASP A 339 0.66 0.58 16.20
CA ASP A 339 -0.44 1.11 17.02
C ASP A 339 -0.44 2.65 17.07
N ALA A 340 0.74 3.27 17.05
CA ALA A 340 0.92 4.72 17.03
C ALA A 340 0.19 5.42 15.87
N GLU A 341 0.06 4.75 14.72
CA GLU A 341 -0.63 5.25 13.52
C GLU A 341 -2.06 4.68 13.39
N GLY A 342 -2.39 3.65 14.17
CA GLY A 342 -3.68 2.98 14.15
C GLY A 342 -4.47 3.22 15.44
N ALA A 343 -4.47 2.22 16.31
CA ALA A 343 -5.29 2.19 17.52
C ALA A 343 -5.08 3.43 18.42
N ASP A 344 -3.84 3.86 18.65
CA ASP A 344 -3.56 4.99 19.53
C ASP A 344 -4.07 6.34 18.96
N ARG A 345 -4.18 6.46 17.63
CA ARG A 345 -4.80 7.65 17.00
C ARG A 345 -6.29 7.70 17.27
N ILE A 346 -6.96 6.56 17.17
CA ILE A 346 -8.40 6.44 17.42
C ILE A 346 -8.72 6.63 18.89
N ASP A 347 -7.93 6.05 19.79
CA ASP A 347 -8.07 6.23 21.24
C ASP A 347 -7.97 7.72 21.61
N ALA A 348 -6.96 8.43 21.06
CA ALA A 348 -6.80 9.87 21.28
C ALA A 348 -7.94 10.70 20.68
N PHE A 349 -8.43 10.34 19.49
CA PHE A 349 -9.56 11.02 18.86
C PHE A 349 -10.84 10.87 19.68
N LEU A 350 -11.18 9.65 20.10
CA LEU A 350 -12.39 9.38 20.91
C LEU A 350 -12.34 10.05 22.28
N ALA A 351 -11.16 10.10 22.91
CA ALA A 351 -10.98 10.82 24.18
C ALA A 351 -11.24 12.33 24.04
N ALA A 352 -10.91 12.92 22.89
CA ALA A 352 -11.09 14.35 22.63
C ALA A 352 -12.48 14.72 22.09
N ASN A 353 -13.24 13.76 21.55
CA ASN A 353 -14.51 14.00 20.86
C ASN A 353 -15.61 13.04 21.38
N PRO A 354 -16.24 13.32 22.54
CA PRO A 354 -17.17 12.42 23.22
C PRO A 354 -18.51 12.20 22.48
N GLU A 355 -18.79 12.99 21.44
CA GLU A 355 -19.93 12.80 20.53
C GLU A 355 -19.70 11.69 19.51
N TRP A 356 -18.52 11.07 19.48
CA TRP A 356 -18.18 9.97 18.58
C TRP A 356 -18.14 8.64 19.30
N GLU A 357 -18.54 7.59 18.60
CA GLU A 357 -18.46 6.22 19.10
C GLU A 357 -17.94 5.25 18.03
N PRO A 358 -17.12 4.26 18.43
CA PRO A 358 -16.60 3.28 17.49
C PRO A 358 -17.65 2.23 17.15
N VAL A 359 -17.67 1.82 15.89
CA VAL A 359 -18.47 0.69 15.39
C VAL A 359 -17.51 -0.32 14.77
N LEU A 360 -17.48 -1.53 15.34
CA LEU A 360 -16.70 -2.61 14.78
C LEU A 360 -17.41 -3.19 13.55
N PRO A 361 -16.70 -3.31 12.42
CA PRO A 361 -17.32 -3.82 11.20
C PRO A 361 -17.45 -5.35 11.25
N SER A 362 -18.44 -5.89 10.55
CA SER A 362 -18.57 -7.34 10.33
C SER A 362 -17.96 -7.70 8.98
N LEU A 363 -16.68 -8.07 8.97
CA LEU A 363 -15.91 -8.35 7.76
C LEU A 363 -15.44 -9.82 7.70
N PRO A 364 -15.20 -10.36 6.49
CA PRO A 364 -14.84 -11.77 6.30
C PRO A 364 -13.43 -12.14 6.78
N ALA A 365 -12.56 -11.16 7.07
CA ALA A 365 -11.25 -11.40 7.67
C ALA A 365 -10.82 -10.20 8.51
N GLY A 366 -9.72 -10.39 9.24
CA GLY A 366 -9.23 -9.47 10.26
C GLY A 366 -9.88 -9.74 11.62
N ARG A 367 -9.52 -8.91 12.57
CA ARG A 367 -9.96 -9.02 13.97
C ARG A 367 -10.04 -7.64 14.61
N ALA A 368 -10.86 -7.54 15.64
CA ALA A 368 -10.90 -6.35 16.47
C ALA A 368 -9.50 -6.08 17.07
N HIS A 369 -9.10 -4.82 17.06
CA HIS A 369 -7.88 -4.33 17.67
C HIS A 369 -8.21 -3.00 18.35
N ARG A 370 -8.56 -3.09 19.63
CA ARG A 370 -9.22 -2.01 20.40
C ARG A 370 -10.48 -1.51 19.69
N HIS A 371 -10.57 -0.21 19.41
CA HIS A 371 -11.71 0.44 18.74
C HIS A 371 -11.70 0.32 17.21
N GLY A 372 -10.72 -0.38 16.63
CA GLY A 372 -10.63 -0.62 15.20
C GLY A 372 -10.58 -2.09 14.82
N TRP A 373 -10.27 -2.32 13.56
CA TRP A 373 -10.15 -3.62 12.92
C TRP A 373 -8.79 -3.72 12.24
N ARG A 374 -8.12 -4.85 12.42
CA ARG A 374 -6.78 -5.08 11.90
C ARG A 374 -6.71 -6.30 11.00
N LEU A 375 -6.09 -6.10 9.84
CA LEU A 375 -5.67 -7.15 8.91
C LEU A 375 -4.17 -7.32 9.01
N VAL A 376 -3.69 -8.56 9.02
CA VAL A 376 -2.26 -8.91 9.03
C VAL A 376 -2.01 -9.92 7.90
N PRO A 377 -0.95 -9.73 7.10
CA PRO A 377 -0.66 -10.55 5.94
C PRO A 377 -0.69 -12.06 6.17
N PHE A 378 0.01 -12.53 7.20
CA PHE A 378 0.10 -13.94 7.55
C PHE A 378 -1.27 -14.59 7.78
N ARG A 379 -2.15 -13.89 8.51
CA ARG A 379 -3.42 -14.43 9.00
C ARG A 379 -4.57 -14.24 8.01
N ASP A 380 -4.59 -13.10 7.32
CA ASP A 380 -5.76 -12.66 6.56
C ASP A 380 -5.55 -12.75 5.04
N ARG A 381 -4.35 -13.14 4.59
CA ARG A 381 -3.98 -13.25 3.17
C ARG A 381 -4.24 -11.96 2.37
N THR A 382 -4.14 -10.81 3.01
CA THR A 382 -4.24 -9.45 2.43
C THR A 382 -3.00 -8.65 2.82
N ASP A 383 -2.83 -7.39 2.42
CA ASP A 383 -1.82 -6.56 3.06
C ASP A 383 -2.20 -6.17 4.49
N GLY A 384 -1.25 -5.62 5.24
CA GLY A 384 -1.48 -5.10 6.57
C GLY A 384 -2.27 -3.80 6.54
N PHE A 385 -3.37 -3.76 7.27
CA PHE A 385 -4.20 -2.56 7.42
C PHE A 385 -4.73 -2.45 8.85
N PHE A 386 -4.90 -1.22 9.30
CA PHE A 386 -5.76 -0.88 10.41
C PHE A 386 -6.83 0.09 9.90
N PHE A 387 -8.09 -0.12 10.32
CA PHE A 387 -9.15 0.84 10.08
C PHE A 387 -10.17 0.86 11.21
N ALA A 388 -10.78 2.02 11.45
CA ALA A 388 -11.80 2.21 12.46
C ALA A 388 -12.96 3.02 11.89
N THR A 389 -14.18 2.50 12.04
CA THR A 389 -15.41 3.22 11.67
C THR A 389 -15.98 3.86 12.93
N LEU A 390 -16.21 5.16 12.88
CA LEU A 390 -16.74 5.97 13.96
C LEU A 390 -18.06 6.60 13.52
N VAL A 391 -19.05 6.63 14.40
CA VAL A 391 -20.35 7.27 14.16
C VAL A 391 -20.46 8.51 15.04
N ARG A 392 -20.94 9.61 14.45
CA ARG A 392 -21.24 10.84 15.17
C ARG A 392 -22.65 10.74 15.74
N ARG A 393 -22.81 10.88 17.05
CA ARG A 393 -24.12 10.80 17.71
C ARG A 393 -25.09 11.87 17.22
N VAL A 394 -26.37 11.51 17.17
CA VAL A 394 -27.47 12.47 17.06
C VAL A 394 -27.75 12.93 18.48
N ASN A 395 -27.47 14.21 18.76
CA ASN A 395 -27.83 14.81 20.06
C ASN A 395 -29.34 14.93 20.23
#